data_AF-A0A2I0NR62-F1
#
_entry.id   AF-A0A2I0NR62-F1
#
_cell.length_a   1.000
_cell.length_b   1.000
_cell.length_c   1.000
_cell.angle_alpha   90.00
_cell.angle_beta   90.00
_cell.angle_gamma   90.00
#
_symmetry.space_group_name_H-M   'P 1'
#
loop_
_entity.id
_entity.type
_entity.pdbx_description
1 polymer ?
#
loop_
_entity_poly.entity_id
_entity_poly.type
_entity_poly.pdbx_seq_one_letter_code
_entity_poly.pdbx_strand_id
1 'polypeptide(L)'
;MGEQQEEKKDGAAAVDLRKLYRFEPEELQLDITHSSYSNLAYVQVTHRDVCIDFLEMPGVRRDGRARINGTRVYMSHAAAQKLAEALSGILERVHNEEGMEKYVPGGLERR
;
A
#
# COMPACT_ATOMS: atom_id res chain seq x y z
N MET A 1 46.73 23.74 -7.23
CA MET A 1 46.32 23.95 -5.82
C MET A 1 45.05 24.80 -5.82
N GLY A 2 43.91 24.38 -5.33
CA GLY A 2 43.52 23.12 -4.73
C GLY A 2 42.11 22.75 -5.18
N GLU A 3 41.95 21.47 -5.49
CA GLU A 3 40.66 20.81 -5.58
C GLU A 3 40.03 20.86 -4.18
N GLN A 4 38.83 21.43 -4.05
CA GLN A 4 38.00 21.16 -2.88
C GLN A 4 37.05 20.03 -3.26
N GLN A 5 37.51 18.82 -2.99
CA GLN A 5 36.71 17.62 -2.85
C GLN A 5 35.97 17.63 -1.51
N GLU A 6 34.74 17.12 -1.57
CA GLU A 6 33.95 16.50 -0.49
C GLU A 6 33.33 17.46 0.54
N GLU A 7 32.06 17.34 0.94
CA GLU A 7 31.37 16.10 1.31
C GLU A 7 29.95 16.01 0.72
N LYS A 8 29.67 14.93 -0.01
CA LYS A 8 28.30 14.42 -0.08
C LYS A 8 27.95 13.92 1.32
N LYS A 9 27.19 14.72 2.07
CA LYS A 9 26.49 14.22 3.25
C LYS A 9 25.54 13.12 2.78
N ASP A 10 25.95 11.88 3.01
CA ASP A 10 25.03 10.75 3.19
C ASP A 10 24.17 11.06 4.44
N GLY A 11 23.28 12.02 4.28
CA GLY A 11 22.29 12.38 5.28
C GLY A 11 21.26 11.27 5.26
N ALA A 12 21.41 10.30 6.15
CA ALA A 12 20.29 9.48 6.57
C ALA A 12 19.20 10.41 7.11
N ALA A 13 18.31 10.86 6.22
CA ALA A 13 17.19 11.71 6.58
C ALA A 13 16.21 10.87 7.38
N ALA A 14 15.99 11.24 8.64
CA ALA A 14 14.96 10.61 9.45
C ALA A 14 13.59 10.94 8.83
N VAL A 15 13.01 9.95 8.13
CA VAL A 15 11.69 10.07 7.52
C VAL A 15 10.63 9.80 8.58
N ASP A 16 9.83 10.82 8.92
CA ASP A 16 8.68 10.66 9.81
C ASP A 16 7.51 10.05 9.03
N LEU A 17 7.37 8.72 9.12
CA LEU A 17 6.29 7.97 8.47
C LEU A 17 4.91 8.51 8.85
N ARG A 18 4.69 8.97 10.08
CA ARG A 18 3.37 9.49 10.51
C ARG A 18 2.96 10.72 9.71
N LYS A 19 3.92 11.57 9.32
CA LYS A 19 3.65 12.73 8.47
C LYS A 19 3.33 12.33 7.03
N LEU A 20 3.90 11.22 6.55
CA LEU A 20 3.60 10.70 5.21
C LEU A 20 2.20 10.07 5.13
N TYR A 21 1.74 9.42 6.20
CA TYR A 21 0.39 8.83 6.28
C TYR A 21 -0.71 9.81 6.71
N ARG A 22 -0.36 11.02 7.14
CA ARG A 22 -1.33 12.06 7.47
C ARG A 22 -1.73 12.79 6.18
N PHE A 23 -2.91 12.51 5.65
CA PHE A 23 -3.53 13.21 4.52
C PHE A 23 -5.03 13.32 4.78
N GLU A 24 -5.63 14.43 4.36
CA GLU A 24 -7.09 14.55 4.35
C GLU A 24 -7.66 13.77 3.16
N PRO A 25 -8.88 13.20 3.26
CA PRO A 25 -9.49 12.44 2.17
C PRO A 25 -9.51 13.19 0.83
N GLU A 26 -9.67 14.51 0.85
CA GLU A 26 -9.73 15.37 -0.34
C GLU A 26 -8.35 15.59 -0.99
N GLU A 27 -7.27 15.39 -0.24
CA GLU A 27 -5.89 15.48 -0.76
C GLU A 27 -5.48 14.22 -1.53
N LEU A 28 -6.25 13.13 -1.40
CA LEU A 28 -5.89 11.82 -1.89
C LEU A 28 -6.28 11.65 -3.35
N GLN A 29 -5.29 11.35 -4.19
CA GLN A 29 -5.48 11.09 -5.60
C GLN A 29 -5.02 9.67 -5.93
N LEU A 30 -5.97 8.79 -6.17
CA LEU A 30 -5.69 7.44 -6.65
C LEU A 30 -5.27 7.49 -8.11
N ASP A 31 -4.15 6.86 -8.41
CA ASP A 31 -3.64 6.68 -9.76
C ASP A 31 -3.53 5.19 -10.06
N ILE A 32 -4.55 4.66 -10.74
CA ILE A 32 -4.58 3.24 -11.11
C ILE A 32 -3.70 3.05 -12.35
N THR A 33 -2.45 2.67 -12.12
CA THR A 33 -1.44 2.50 -13.17
C THR A 33 -1.60 1.18 -13.92
N HIS A 34 -2.18 0.18 -13.27
CA HIS A 34 -2.42 -1.13 -13.84
C HIS A 34 -3.83 -1.64 -13.53
N SER A 35 -4.46 -2.29 -14.50
CA SER A 35 -5.74 -2.96 -14.34
C SER A 35 -5.66 -4.36 -14.90
N SER A 36 -6.06 -5.35 -14.11
CA SER A 36 -6.07 -6.76 -14.48
C SER A 36 -7.46 -7.37 -14.29
N TYR A 37 -7.74 -8.45 -15.03
CA TYR A 37 -9.00 -9.19 -14.95
C TYR A 37 -8.73 -10.63 -14.54
N SER A 38 -9.25 -11.02 -13.38
CA SER A 38 -9.17 -12.39 -12.84
C SER A 38 -10.51 -13.10 -13.09
N ASN A 39 -10.70 -13.56 -14.32
CA ASN A 39 -11.87 -14.29 -14.80
C ASN A 39 -11.40 -15.60 -15.46
N LEU A 40 -12.06 -16.72 -15.15
CA LEU A 40 -11.73 -18.07 -15.63
C LEU A 40 -11.93 -18.29 -17.15
N ALA A 41 -12.55 -17.37 -17.89
CA ALA A 41 -12.89 -17.58 -19.30
C ALA A 41 -13.07 -16.31 -20.18
N TYR A 42 -13.28 -15.12 -19.64
CA TYR A 42 -13.60 -13.91 -20.44
C TYR A 42 -12.87 -12.66 -19.94
N VAL A 43 -12.20 -11.93 -20.84
CA VAL A 43 -11.51 -10.65 -20.55
C VAL A 43 -12.51 -9.47 -20.48
N GLN A 44 -13.80 -9.74 -20.25
CA GLN A 44 -14.86 -8.72 -20.25
C GLN A 44 -15.35 -8.45 -18.83
N VAL A 45 -15.42 -7.17 -18.47
CA VAL A 45 -16.03 -6.69 -17.23
C VAL A 45 -17.54 -6.82 -17.35
N THR A 46 -18.15 -7.43 -16.35
CA THR A 46 -19.61 -7.42 -16.20
C THR A 46 -20.02 -6.49 -15.07
N HIS A 47 -21.25 -5.96 -15.13
CA HIS A 47 -21.80 -5.11 -14.06
C HIS A 47 -21.91 -5.82 -12.69
N ARG A 48 -21.68 -7.14 -12.64
CA ARG A 48 -21.68 -7.96 -11.42
C ARG A 48 -20.28 -8.28 -10.91
N ASP A 49 -19.24 -7.86 -11.63
CA ASP A 49 -17.87 -8.05 -11.20
C ASP A 49 -17.54 -7.05 -10.08
N VAL A 50 -16.72 -7.50 -9.15
CA VAL A 50 -16.18 -6.66 -8.07
C VAL A 50 -14.72 -6.34 -8.36
N CYS A 51 -14.20 -5.28 -7.76
CA CYS A 51 -12.80 -4.93 -7.88
C CYS A 51 -12.13 -4.77 -6.51
N ILE A 52 -10.84 -5.09 -6.47
CA ILE A 52 -9.96 -4.80 -5.33
C ILE A 52 -8.80 -3.95 -5.84
N ASP A 53 -8.53 -2.87 -5.11
CA ASP A 53 -7.40 -2.00 -5.37
C ASP A 53 -6.27 -2.33 -4.39
N PHE A 54 -5.12 -2.67 -4.93
CA PHE A 54 -3.87 -2.79 -4.19
C PHE A 54 -3.14 -1.46 -4.29
N LEU A 55 -2.97 -0.78 -3.16
CA LEU A 55 -2.44 0.59 -3.09
C LEU A 55 -1.01 0.60 -2.53
N GLU A 56 -0.11 1.33 -3.19
CA GLU A 56 1.27 1.53 -2.74
C GLU A 56 1.35 2.71 -1.78
N MET A 57 1.48 2.42 -0.48
CA MET A 57 1.44 3.40 0.61
C MET A 57 2.80 3.55 1.31
N PRO A 58 3.17 4.78 1.76
CA PRO A 58 2.47 6.04 1.54
C PRO A 58 2.68 6.56 0.11
N GLY A 59 1.67 7.24 -0.45
CA GLY A 59 1.78 7.86 -1.77
C GLY A 59 2.81 8.99 -1.84
N VAL A 60 3.12 9.44 -3.06
CA VAL A 60 4.02 10.58 -3.30
C VAL A 60 3.24 11.88 -3.21
N ARG A 61 3.66 12.79 -2.32
CA ARG A 61 3.08 14.14 -2.25
C ARG A 61 3.61 15.02 -3.38
N ARG A 62 2.72 15.58 -4.21
CA ARG A 62 3.00 16.61 -5.23
C ARG A 62 1.86 17.62 -5.27
N ASP A 63 2.19 18.91 -5.36
CA ASP A 63 1.22 20.01 -5.48
C ASP A 63 0.12 19.99 -4.39
N GLY A 64 0.50 19.63 -3.17
CA GLY A 64 -0.42 19.52 -2.03
C GLY A 64 -1.31 18.27 -2.03
N ARG A 65 -1.19 17.39 -3.03
CA ARG A 65 -1.96 16.14 -3.14
C ARG A 65 -1.10 14.92 -2.88
N ALA A 66 -1.65 13.90 -2.25
CA ALA A 66 -1.03 12.60 -2.07
C ALA A 66 -1.43 11.68 -3.24
N ARG A 67 -0.52 11.48 -4.19
CA ARG A 67 -0.74 10.55 -5.31
C ARG A 67 -0.37 9.13 -4.87
N ILE A 68 -1.34 8.24 -4.89
CA ILE A 68 -1.17 6.83 -4.51
C ILE A 68 -1.32 5.99 -5.76
N ASN A 69 -0.25 5.29 -6.12
CA ASN A 69 -0.30 4.33 -7.21
C ASN A 69 -1.07 3.11 -6.75
N GLY A 70 -1.88 2.55 -7.65
CA GLY A 70 -2.62 1.35 -7.38
C GLY A 70 -2.73 0.41 -8.57
N THR A 71 -2.87 -0.87 -8.26
CA THR A 71 -3.31 -1.89 -9.22
C THR A 71 -4.73 -2.28 -8.90
N ARG A 72 -5.62 -2.19 -9.90
CA ARG A 72 -7.00 -2.64 -9.79
C ARG A 72 -7.15 -4.03 -10.38
N VAL A 73 -7.69 -4.96 -9.60
CA VAL A 73 -8.03 -6.30 -10.08
C VAL A 73 -9.55 -6.44 -10.08
N TYR A 74 -10.13 -6.62 -11.27
CA TYR A 74 -11.53 -6.99 -11.43
C TYR A 74 -11.68 -8.51 -11.35
N MET A 75 -12.78 -8.97 -10.78
CA MET A 75 -13.04 -10.39 -10.57
C MET A 75 -14.54 -10.67 -10.53
N SER A 76 -14.93 -11.87 -10.99
CA SER A 76 -16.29 -12.33 -10.81
C SER A 76 -16.60 -12.53 -9.32
N HIS A 77 -17.88 -12.48 -8.96
CA HIS A 77 -18.31 -12.74 -7.57
C HIS A 77 -17.75 -14.06 -7.01
N ALA A 78 -17.72 -15.12 -7.81
CA ALA A 78 -17.18 -16.42 -7.40
C ALA A 78 -15.66 -16.38 -7.12
N ALA A 79 -14.90 -15.62 -7.92
CA ALA A 79 -13.47 -15.41 -7.69
C ALA A 79 -13.23 -14.55 -6.43
N ALA A 80 -14.06 -13.52 -6.21
CA ALA A 80 -14.00 -12.68 -5.02
C ALA A 80 -14.27 -13.44 -3.73
N GLN A 81 -15.29 -14.30 -3.73
CA GLN A 81 -15.62 -15.13 -2.58
C GLN A 81 -14.45 -16.04 -2.20
N LYS A 82 -13.83 -16.71 -3.18
CA LYS A 82 -12.65 -17.56 -2.94
C LYS A 82 -11.47 -16.77 -2.39
N LEU A 83 -11.25 -15.55 -2.89
CA LEU A 83 -10.21 -14.67 -2.37
C LEU A 83 -10.49 -14.27 -0.92
N ALA A 84 -11.73 -13.91 -0.59
CA ALA A 84 -12.13 -13.57 0.77
C ALA A 84 -11.92 -14.74 1.74
N GLU A 85 -12.36 -15.94 1.37
CA GLU A 85 -12.15 -17.16 2.17
C GLU A 85 -10.66 -17.45 2.40
N ALA A 86 -9.83 -17.31 1.36
CA ALA A 86 -8.38 -17.48 1.47
C ALA A 86 -7.74 -16.45 2.40
N LEU A 87 -8.12 -15.18 2.28
CA LEU A 87 -7.60 -14.10 3.13
C LEU A 87 -8.02 -14.29 4.59
N SER A 88 -9.29 -14.63 4.85
CA SER A 88 -9.78 -14.94 6.19
C SER A 88 -9.01 -16.09 6.83
N GLY A 89 -8.79 -17.18 6.09
CA GLY A 89 -8.02 -18.32 6.60
C GLY A 89 -6.55 -17.99 6.91
N ILE A 90 -5.91 -17.12 6.11
CA ILE A 90 -4.55 -16.63 6.40
C ILE A 90 -4.56 -15.77 7.67
N LEU A 91 -5.48 -14.81 7.78
CA LEU A 91 -5.57 -13.92 8.93
C LEU A 91 -5.81 -14.68 10.24
N GLU A 92 -6.70 -15.68 10.22
CA GLU A 92 -6.95 -16.54 11.39
C GLU A 92 -5.71 -17.31 11.81
N ARG A 93 -4.97 -17.90 10.87
CA ARG A 93 -3.72 -18.62 11.17
C ARG A 93 -2.68 -17.70 11.78
N VAL A 94 -2.40 -16.56 11.14
CA VAL A 94 -1.38 -15.61 11.59
C VAL A 94 -1.75 -15.01 12.96
N HIS A 95 -3.04 -14.78 13.22
CA HIS A 95 -3.52 -14.35 14.52
C HIS A 95 -3.26 -15.39 15.62
N ASN A 96 -3.58 -16.66 15.33
CA ASN A 96 -3.45 -17.75 16.30
C ASN A 96 -1.99 -18.18 16.54
N GLU A 97 -1.11 -18.03 15.55
CA GLU A 97 0.30 -18.42 15.62
C GLU A 97 1.21 -17.31 16.18
N GLU A 98 0.65 -16.20 16.68
CA GLU A 98 1.36 -14.97 17.08
C GLU A 98 2.29 -14.38 16.01
N GLY A 99 2.10 -14.75 14.73
CA GLY A 99 2.95 -14.31 13.62
C GLY A 99 2.63 -12.90 13.11
N MET A 100 1.58 -12.26 13.61
CA MET A 100 1.29 -10.85 13.32
C MET A 100 2.37 -9.98 13.96
N GLU A 101 2.89 -9.00 13.21
CA GLU A 101 3.71 -7.93 13.80
C GLU A 101 2.91 -7.25 14.93
N LYS A 102 3.31 -7.50 16.18
CA LYS A 102 2.73 -6.83 17.34
C LYS A 102 3.29 -5.41 17.39
N TYR A 103 2.45 -4.42 17.10
CA TYR A 103 2.80 -3.03 17.38
C TYR A 103 3.00 -2.85 18.89
N VAL A 104 4.23 -2.49 19.30
CA VAL A 104 4.53 -2.12 20.69
C VAL A 104 4.59 -0.59 20.77
N PRO A 105 3.56 0.09 21.29
CA PRO A 105 3.63 1.52 21.52
C PRO A 105 4.61 1.77 22.68
N GLY A 106 5.78 2.38 22.41
CA GLY A 106 6.68 2.83 23.49
C GLY A 106 8.19 2.74 23.29
N GLY A 107 8.71 2.31 22.13
CA GLY A 107 10.17 2.14 21.93
C GLY A 107 11.02 3.41 21.75
N LEU A 108 10.50 4.62 22.04
CA LEU A 108 11.21 5.90 21.91
C LEU A 108 11.26 6.69 23.22
N GLU A 109 11.29 6.00 24.37
CA GLU A 109 11.77 6.62 25.59
C GLU A 109 13.28 6.38 25.77
N ARG A 110 14.04 7.42 25.40
CA ARG A 110 15.41 7.75 25.84
C ARG A 110 16.49 6.66 25.67
N ARG A 111 17.31 6.82 24.64
CA ARG A 111 18.76 6.66 24.76
C ARG A 111 19.44 7.94 24.28
#